data_AF-A0A6L7IYT4-F1
#
_entry.id   AF-A0A6L7IYT4-F1
#
_cell.length_a   1.000
_cell.length_b   1.000
_cell.length_c   1.000
_cell.angle_alpha   90.00
_cell.angle_beta   90.00
_cell.angle_gamma   90.00
#
_symmetry.space_group_name_H-M   'P 1'
#
loop_
_entity.id
_entity.type
_entity.pdbx_description
1 polymer ?
#
loop_
_entity_poly.entity_id
_entity_poly.type
_entity_poly.pdbx_seq_one_letter_code
_entity_poly.pdbx_strand_id
1 'polypeptide(L)'
;MERGLQATFLLGARSARPRQPFAIRRQTVDGVSSSSLHAQAPPLNRLIVASCYNEAMIASANIVFFSGTGCTAQSARALKDSLEKLDIGVRVEELRGPISGTPAIDEDVLILMYPLYTFNAPLPIYEYVDHLEGAKEQKVALVPVSGGGDVAPNRACRLGIRRELERKGYAVVYESMIVMPCNVIVCTPEPAAKALLEKLPSRCDEIARDISKGVVLRIDPPLTDRLFSKIGDWEKGYWGRIRFSEKLAVSDTCVSCGLCAQTCPRKNIDMVEGLPRFRDDCVMCLNCIYGCPEKAISAGCGSFLVLKNGFRLSEYRTASAVDEERIVPLLKGALWKGVRRYLFG
;
A
#
# COMPACT_ATOMS: atom_id res chain seq x y z
N MET A 1 25.10 -2.73 -67.73
CA MET A 1 24.56 -3.84 -66.90
C MET A 1 24.14 -3.21 -65.58
N GLU A 2 22.94 -3.26 -65.05
CA GLU A 2 21.62 -3.87 -65.33
C GLU A 2 20.62 -3.00 -64.55
N ARG A 3 19.45 -2.66 -65.13
CA ARG A 3 18.08 -2.98 -64.62
C ARG A 3 17.91 -2.79 -63.09
N GLY A 4 16.99 -1.99 -62.55
CA GLY A 4 15.65 -1.61 -62.99
C GLY A 4 14.64 -1.97 -61.88
N LEU A 5 13.66 -1.07 -61.68
CA LEU A 5 12.38 -1.22 -60.93
C LEU A 5 12.41 -1.34 -59.38
N GLN A 6 11.70 -0.42 -58.70
CA GLN A 6 10.31 -0.57 -58.23
C GLN A 6 9.90 0.77 -57.56
N ALA A 7 8.92 1.53 -58.05
CA ALA A 7 7.47 1.32 -58.24
C ALA A 7 6.68 2.11 -57.17
N THR A 8 5.86 3.02 -57.68
CA THR A 8 5.05 4.01 -56.96
C THR A 8 3.61 3.51 -56.77
N PHE A 9 2.97 4.02 -55.71
CA PHE A 9 1.51 4.15 -55.45
C PHE A 9 0.64 2.88 -55.28
N LEU A 10 -0.11 2.85 -54.18
CA LEU A 10 -1.59 2.90 -54.24
C LEU A 10 -2.22 3.24 -52.88
N LEU A 11 -3.04 4.29 -52.91
CA LEU A 11 -3.95 4.75 -51.86
C LEU A 11 -5.03 3.70 -51.59
N GLY A 12 -5.30 3.43 -50.31
CA GLY A 12 -6.44 2.65 -49.85
C GLY A 12 -7.13 3.34 -48.69
N ALA A 13 -7.96 4.34 -48.98
CA ALA A 13 -8.86 4.95 -48.02
C ALA A 13 -9.95 3.94 -47.60
N ARG A 14 -10.03 3.59 -46.32
CA ARG A 14 -11.20 2.93 -45.73
C ARG A 14 -11.83 3.85 -44.69
N SER A 15 -13.06 4.26 -44.99
CA SER A 15 -13.95 5.07 -44.18
C SER A 15 -14.25 4.41 -42.83
N ALA A 16 -13.87 5.07 -41.73
CA ALA A 16 -14.34 4.72 -40.39
C ALA A 16 -15.75 5.29 -40.18
N ARG A 17 -16.75 4.42 -39.93
CA ARG A 17 -18.09 4.83 -39.50
C ARG A 17 -18.01 5.36 -38.04
N PRO A 18 -18.65 6.49 -37.71
CA PRO A 18 -18.74 6.94 -36.32
C PRO A 18 -19.68 6.04 -35.51
N ARG A 19 -19.21 5.49 -34.40
CA ARG A 19 -20.05 4.81 -33.40
C ARG A 19 -20.86 5.87 -32.64
N GLN A 20 -22.19 5.76 -32.70
CA GLN A 20 -23.10 6.58 -31.90
C GLN A 20 -22.95 6.28 -30.40
N PRO A 21 -23.09 7.26 -29.49
CA PRO A 21 -23.15 7.01 -28.06
C PRO A 21 -24.50 6.40 -27.67
N PHE A 22 -24.47 5.29 -26.92
CA PHE A 22 -25.65 4.71 -26.27
C PHE A 22 -26.22 5.71 -25.24
N ALA A 23 -27.43 6.21 -25.49
CA ALA A 23 -28.18 7.03 -24.55
C ALA A 23 -28.84 6.14 -23.48
N ILE A 24 -28.44 6.29 -22.22
CA ILE A 24 -29.11 5.67 -21.08
C ILE A 24 -30.39 6.46 -20.80
N ARG A 25 -31.54 5.84 -21.09
CA ARG A 25 -32.88 6.35 -20.76
C ARG A 25 -33.05 6.36 -19.25
N ARG A 26 -33.21 7.54 -18.63
CA ARG A 26 -33.74 7.66 -17.27
C ARG A 26 -35.25 7.43 -17.33
N GLN A 27 -35.74 6.35 -16.72
CA GLN A 27 -37.15 6.22 -16.36
C GLN A 27 -37.36 6.91 -15.01
N THR A 28 -38.14 7.99 -15.01
CA THR A 28 -38.71 8.59 -13.81
C THR A 28 -39.94 7.78 -13.41
N VAL A 29 -39.97 7.27 -12.19
CA VAL A 29 -41.19 6.77 -11.56
C VAL A 29 -41.58 7.80 -10.51
N ASP A 30 -42.70 8.48 -10.75
CA ASP A 30 -43.34 9.39 -9.81
C ASP A 30 -44.14 8.60 -8.76
N GLY A 31 -44.11 9.10 -7.52
CA GLY A 31 -45.12 8.81 -6.50
C GLY A 31 -44.57 8.21 -5.21
N VAL A 32 -44.46 9.03 -4.16
CA VAL A 32 -45.25 8.97 -2.92
C VAL A 32 -44.72 10.03 -1.92
N SER A 33 -45.66 10.62 -1.19
CA SER A 33 -45.66 11.84 -0.39
C SER A 33 -44.99 11.78 0.99
N SER A 34 -44.42 12.93 1.37
CA SER A 34 -44.29 13.56 2.71
C SER A 34 -44.25 12.71 4.00
N SER A 35 -43.13 12.79 4.73
CA SER A 35 -43.11 13.26 6.13
C SER A 35 -41.68 13.53 6.61
N SER A 36 -41.58 14.50 7.50
CA SER A 36 -40.39 15.19 8.01
C SER A 36 -39.49 14.34 8.91
N LEU A 37 -38.20 14.23 8.58
CA LEU A 37 -37.11 13.98 9.52
C LEU A 37 -35.85 14.71 9.04
N HIS A 38 -35.26 15.55 9.89
CA HIS A 38 -33.97 16.18 9.68
C HIS A 38 -32.87 15.10 9.59
N ALA A 39 -32.54 14.67 8.38
CA ALA A 39 -31.35 13.88 8.08
C ALA A 39 -30.26 14.81 7.53
N GLN A 40 -29.18 14.96 8.28
CA GLN A 40 -27.96 15.61 7.80
C GLN A 40 -27.47 14.90 6.53
N ALA A 41 -27.21 15.67 5.47
CA ALA A 41 -26.69 15.14 4.22
C ALA A 41 -25.32 14.47 4.44
N PRO A 42 -25.10 13.23 3.97
CA PRO A 42 -23.80 12.58 4.07
C PRO A 42 -22.77 13.26 3.16
N PRO A 43 -21.47 13.25 3.51
CA PRO A 43 -20.45 13.91 2.72
C PRO A 43 -20.33 13.28 1.33
N LEU A 44 -20.33 14.14 0.31
CA LEU A 44 -20.04 13.86 -1.10
C LEU A 44 -18.67 13.19 -1.25
N ASN A 45 -18.62 11.85 -1.16
CA ASN A 45 -17.62 10.93 -1.74
C ASN A 45 -17.84 9.48 -1.27
N ARG A 46 -19.08 8.98 -1.26
CA ARG A 46 -19.35 7.53 -1.23
C ARG A 46 -19.55 7.06 -2.67
N LEU A 47 -18.55 6.39 -3.23
CA LEU A 47 -18.72 5.65 -4.47
C LEU A 47 -19.54 4.38 -4.19
N ILE A 48 -20.55 4.21 -5.04
CA ILE A 48 -21.51 3.13 -5.25
C ILE A 48 -21.18 1.82 -4.51
N VAL A 49 -21.98 1.50 -3.48
CA VAL A 49 -22.20 0.12 -3.04
C VAL A 49 -23.05 -0.54 -4.12
N ALA A 50 -22.41 -1.26 -5.04
CA ALA A 50 -23.12 -2.20 -5.89
C ALA A 50 -23.41 -3.44 -5.04
N SER A 51 -24.52 -3.40 -4.30
CA SER A 51 -25.18 -4.61 -3.84
C SER A 51 -25.71 -5.33 -5.08
N CYS A 52 -25.01 -6.36 -5.54
CA CYS A 52 -25.53 -7.33 -6.50
C CYS A 52 -25.18 -8.73 -5.99
N TYR A 53 -26.21 -9.40 -5.47
CA TYR A 53 -26.24 -10.81 -5.13
C TYR A 53 -25.79 -11.64 -6.34
N ASN A 54 -24.69 -12.39 -6.18
CA ASN A 54 -24.20 -13.56 -6.96
C ASN A 54 -22.69 -13.58 -7.29
N GLU A 55 -21.83 -12.87 -6.56
CA GLU A 55 -20.41 -13.27 -6.57
C GLU A 55 -20.17 -14.41 -5.57
N ALA A 56 -19.48 -15.46 -6.03
CA ALA A 56 -19.07 -16.58 -5.19
C ALA A 56 -18.38 -16.07 -3.92
N MET A 57 -18.79 -16.60 -2.77
CA MET A 57 -18.16 -16.29 -1.48
C MET A 57 -16.67 -16.63 -1.56
N ILE A 58 -15.82 -15.74 -1.04
CA ILE A 58 -14.37 -15.96 -0.97
C ILE A 58 -14.12 -17.04 0.09
N ALA A 59 -13.54 -18.17 -0.31
CA ALA A 59 -13.20 -19.29 0.58
C ALA A 59 -11.71 -19.36 0.90
N SER A 60 -10.87 -18.75 0.05
CA SER A 60 -9.42 -18.73 0.21
C SER A 60 -8.81 -17.37 -0.15
N ALA A 61 -7.73 -16.99 0.54
CA ALA A 61 -7.03 -15.73 0.32
C ALA A 61 -5.51 -15.92 0.40
N ASN A 62 -4.77 -15.24 -0.47
CA ASN A 62 -3.31 -15.15 -0.43
C ASN A 62 -2.89 -13.73 -0.03
N ILE A 63 -2.36 -13.56 1.18
CA ILE A 63 -1.81 -12.28 1.63
C ILE A 63 -0.33 -12.21 1.25
N VAL A 64 -0.01 -11.35 0.29
CA VAL A 64 1.38 -11.06 -0.09
C VAL A 64 1.73 -9.66 0.38
N PHE A 65 2.82 -9.52 1.13
CA PHE A 65 3.18 -8.23 1.70
C PHE A 65 4.66 -7.93 1.75
N PHE A 66 5.01 -6.64 1.73
CA PHE A 66 6.35 -6.16 2.07
C PHE A 66 6.31 -5.40 3.40
N SER A 67 7.34 -5.55 4.24
CA SER A 67 7.45 -4.76 5.47
C SER A 67 8.87 -4.28 5.75
N GLY A 68 8.98 -2.99 6.10
CA GLY A 68 10.21 -2.38 6.58
C GLY A 68 10.38 -2.55 8.08
N THR A 69 9.69 -1.70 8.84
CA THR A 69 9.78 -1.62 10.32
C THR A 69 8.67 -2.40 11.04
N GLY A 70 8.06 -3.37 10.38
CA GLY A 70 7.11 -4.30 10.99
C GLY A 70 5.64 -3.85 11.06
N CYS A 71 5.28 -2.61 10.71
CA CYS A 71 3.88 -2.15 10.72
C CYS A 71 3.01 -3.01 9.80
N THR A 72 3.40 -3.15 8.53
CA THR A 72 2.68 -3.99 7.56
C THR A 72 2.65 -5.46 7.95
N ALA A 73 3.76 -6.00 8.49
CA ALA A 73 3.78 -7.38 8.96
C ALA A 73 2.79 -7.61 10.12
N GLN A 74 2.63 -6.63 11.02
CA GLN A 74 1.63 -6.70 12.09
C GLN A 74 0.21 -6.59 11.55
N SER A 75 -0.04 -5.71 10.58
CA SER A 75 -1.34 -5.62 9.91
C SER A 75 -1.70 -6.88 9.13
N ALA A 76 -0.74 -7.50 8.44
CA ALA A 76 -0.94 -8.74 7.68
C ALA A 76 -1.31 -9.91 8.60
N ARG A 77 -0.61 -10.05 9.75
CA ARG A 77 -0.99 -11.04 10.77
C ARG A 77 -2.38 -10.80 11.34
N ALA A 78 -2.71 -9.56 11.69
CA ALA A 78 -4.04 -9.24 12.21
C ALA A 78 -5.14 -9.51 11.17
N LEU A 79 -4.91 -9.21 9.88
CA LEU A 79 -5.85 -9.51 8.82
C LEU A 79 -6.01 -11.01 8.56
N LYS A 80 -4.90 -11.78 8.59
CA LYS A 80 -4.93 -13.25 8.57
C LYS A 80 -5.86 -13.78 9.67
N ASP A 81 -5.63 -13.36 10.91
CA ASP A 81 -6.44 -13.81 12.05
C ASP A 81 -7.93 -13.46 11.87
N SER A 82 -8.24 -12.28 11.31
CA SER A 82 -9.63 -11.87 11.02
C SER A 82 -10.29 -12.68 9.90
N LEU A 83 -9.54 -13.09 8.87
CA LEU A 83 -10.03 -13.93 7.78
C LEU A 83 -10.26 -15.38 8.24
N GLU A 84 -9.33 -15.93 9.02
CA GLU A 84 -9.45 -17.29 9.56
C GLU A 84 -10.62 -17.44 10.54
N LYS A 85 -10.98 -16.38 11.29
CA LYS A 85 -12.22 -16.35 12.10
C LYS A 85 -13.50 -16.46 11.27
N LEU A 86 -13.42 -16.22 9.97
CA LEU A 86 -14.53 -16.35 9.02
C LEU A 86 -14.43 -17.63 8.19
N ASP A 87 -13.62 -18.60 8.64
CA ASP A 87 -13.37 -19.88 7.98
C ASP A 87 -12.78 -19.77 6.56
N ILE A 88 -12.07 -18.67 6.28
CA ILE A 88 -11.34 -18.48 5.02
C ILE A 88 -9.94 -19.10 5.15
N GLY A 89 -9.55 -19.96 4.21
CA GLY A 89 -8.19 -20.50 4.14
C GLY A 89 -7.19 -19.41 3.74
N VAL A 90 -6.17 -19.14 4.55
CA VAL A 90 -5.23 -18.04 4.29
C VAL A 90 -3.80 -18.55 4.09
N ARG A 91 -3.23 -18.25 2.92
CA ARG A 91 -1.79 -18.29 2.68
C ARG A 91 -1.19 -16.91 2.92
N VAL A 92 0.00 -16.85 3.51
CA VAL A 92 0.72 -15.59 3.75
C VAL A 92 2.15 -15.67 3.26
N GLU A 93 2.58 -14.66 2.51
CA GLU A 93 3.93 -14.52 1.97
C GLU A 93 4.50 -13.12 2.27
N GLU A 94 5.66 -13.08 2.93
CA GLU A 94 6.44 -11.84 3.07
C GLU A 94 7.49 -11.76 1.95
N LEU A 95 7.43 -10.70 1.17
CA LEU A 95 8.42 -10.40 0.14
C LEU A 95 9.76 -10.03 0.78
N ARG A 96 10.73 -10.93 0.68
CA ARG A 96 12.10 -10.74 1.17
C ARG A 96 13.15 -11.08 0.12
N GLY A 97 14.07 -10.15 -0.13
CA GLY A 97 15.13 -10.28 -1.13
C GLY A 97 14.59 -10.24 -2.57
N PRO A 98 15.40 -10.72 -3.55
CA PRO A 98 14.97 -10.87 -4.93
C PRO A 98 13.86 -11.92 -5.08
N ILE A 99 12.96 -11.70 -6.02
CA ILE A 99 11.89 -12.63 -6.37
C ILE A 99 12.43 -13.64 -7.37
N SER A 100 12.23 -14.93 -7.11
CA SER A 100 12.66 -16.03 -7.97
C SER A 100 11.46 -16.75 -8.56
N GLY A 101 11.45 -16.93 -9.89
CA GLY A 101 10.39 -17.62 -10.60
C GLY A 101 9.10 -16.81 -10.73
N THR A 102 8.04 -17.49 -11.15
CA THR A 102 6.70 -16.92 -11.34
C THR A 102 5.83 -17.31 -10.15
N PRO A 103 5.29 -16.36 -9.37
CA PRO A 103 4.35 -16.67 -8.31
C PRO A 103 3.03 -17.21 -8.88
N ALA A 104 2.56 -18.34 -8.35
CA ALA A 104 1.21 -18.85 -8.60
C ALA A 104 0.22 -18.29 -7.57
N ILE A 105 -0.97 -17.93 -8.04
CA ILE A 105 -2.11 -17.52 -7.22
C ILE A 105 -3.21 -18.56 -7.42
N ASP A 106 -3.40 -19.42 -6.43
CA ASP A 106 -4.42 -20.49 -6.48
C ASP A 106 -5.66 -20.12 -5.65
N GLU A 107 -5.54 -19.09 -4.81
CA GLU A 107 -6.57 -18.61 -3.91
C GLU A 107 -7.58 -17.68 -4.61
N ASP A 108 -8.81 -17.63 -4.11
CA ASP A 108 -9.91 -16.86 -4.70
C ASP A 108 -9.61 -15.35 -4.77
N VAL A 109 -8.79 -14.85 -3.83
CA VAL A 109 -8.36 -13.45 -3.81
C VAL A 109 -6.88 -13.32 -3.42
N LEU A 110 -6.16 -12.50 -4.19
CA LEU A 110 -4.83 -12.01 -3.83
C LEU A 110 -4.98 -10.70 -3.04
N ILE A 111 -4.44 -10.64 -1.83
CA ILE A 111 -4.43 -9.45 -0.99
C ILE A 111 -3.00 -8.89 -0.96
N LEU A 112 -2.77 -7.76 -1.62
CA LEU A 112 -1.48 -7.06 -1.57
C LEU A 112 -1.46 -6.03 -0.44
N MET A 113 -0.53 -6.21 0.49
CA MET A 113 -0.33 -5.27 1.61
C MET A 113 1.07 -4.66 1.57
N TYR A 114 1.18 -3.35 1.75
CA TYR A 114 2.47 -2.68 1.65
C TYR A 114 2.51 -1.32 2.37
N PRO A 115 3.67 -0.90 2.89
CA PRO A 115 3.82 0.45 3.42
C PRO A 115 3.78 1.48 2.28
N LEU A 116 3.34 2.71 2.58
CA LEU A 116 3.46 3.82 1.63
C LEU A 116 4.87 4.40 1.65
N TYR A 117 5.59 4.33 0.53
CA TYR A 117 6.86 5.06 0.31
C TYR A 117 6.60 6.16 -0.72
N THR A 118 6.71 7.42 -0.26
CA THR A 118 6.34 8.67 -0.97
C THR A 118 5.13 8.52 -1.88
N PHE A 119 3.98 8.29 -1.23
CA PHE A 119 2.66 8.21 -1.88
C PHE A 119 2.54 7.10 -2.93
N ASN A 120 3.42 6.09 -2.90
CA ASN A 120 3.43 4.97 -3.82
C ASN A 120 3.64 3.63 -3.10
N ALA A 121 3.39 2.52 -3.79
CA ALA A 121 3.81 1.20 -3.36
C ALA A 121 5.35 1.07 -3.47
N PRO A 122 6.01 0.32 -2.58
CA PRO A 122 7.45 0.14 -2.61
C PRO A 122 7.86 -0.76 -3.77
N LEU A 123 9.10 -0.63 -4.23
CA LEU A 123 9.63 -1.39 -5.37
C LEU A 123 9.39 -2.92 -5.30
N PRO A 124 9.51 -3.61 -4.14
CA PRO A 124 9.28 -5.06 -4.05
C PRO A 124 7.87 -5.48 -4.48
N ILE A 125 6.87 -4.61 -4.31
CA ILE A 125 5.50 -4.90 -4.74
C ILE A 125 5.37 -4.79 -6.25
N TYR A 126 6.06 -3.83 -6.87
CA TYR A 126 6.15 -3.74 -8.33
C TYR A 126 6.91 -4.93 -8.91
N GLU A 127 8.07 -5.28 -8.33
CA GLU A 127 8.82 -6.47 -8.72
C GLU A 127 7.94 -7.73 -8.64
N TYR A 128 7.13 -7.88 -7.58
CA TYR A 128 6.21 -9.02 -7.45
C TYR A 128 5.18 -9.04 -8.56
N VAL A 129 4.50 -7.91 -8.81
CA VAL A 129 3.50 -7.81 -9.88
C VAL A 129 4.13 -8.02 -11.25
N ASP A 130 5.38 -7.61 -11.47
CA ASP A 130 6.11 -7.84 -12.72
C ASP A 130 6.40 -9.33 -12.97
N HIS A 131 6.60 -10.13 -11.91
CA HIS A 131 6.80 -11.58 -12.02
C HIS A 131 5.50 -12.39 -12.12
N LEU A 132 4.34 -11.79 -11.85
CA LEU A 132 3.05 -12.47 -12.04
C LEU A 132 2.78 -12.82 -13.51
N GLU A 133 2.23 -14.00 -13.75
CA GLU A 133 1.67 -14.36 -15.05
C GLU A 133 0.42 -13.53 -15.39
N GLY A 134 0.00 -13.59 -16.66
CA GLY A 134 -1.28 -13.00 -17.05
C GLY A 134 -2.45 -13.77 -16.44
N ALA A 135 -3.44 -13.06 -15.91
CA ALA A 135 -4.63 -13.66 -15.30
C ALA A 135 -5.89 -13.39 -16.15
N LYS A 136 -6.95 -14.15 -15.87
CA LYS A 136 -8.31 -13.90 -16.39
C LYS A 136 -9.23 -13.55 -15.23
N GLU A 137 -9.29 -12.26 -14.90
CA GLU A 137 -10.15 -11.69 -13.86
C GLU A 137 -9.87 -12.22 -12.43
N GLN A 138 -8.64 -12.67 -12.15
CA GLN A 138 -8.21 -13.01 -10.79
C GLN A 138 -8.42 -11.82 -9.86
N LYS A 139 -9.17 -12.02 -8.77
CA LYS A 139 -9.54 -10.94 -7.84
C LYS A 139 -8.32 -10.50 -7.02
N VAL A 140 -8.20 -9.18 -6.86
CA VAL A 140 -7.16 -8.53 -6.05
C VAL A 140 -7.77 -7.53 -5.08
N ALA A 141 -7.32 -7.57 -3.83
CA ALA A 141 -7.53 -6.54 -2.84
C ALA A 141 -6.22 -5.77 -2.58
N LEU A 142 -6.26 -4.43 -2.61
CA LEU A 142 -5.14 -3.58 -2.23
C LEU A 142 -5.38 -3.02 -0.83
N VAL A 143 -4.55 -3.42 0.13
CA VAL A 143 -4.63 -2.97 1.54
C VAL A 143 -3.30 -2.35 1.99
N PRO A 144 -2.95 -1.15 1.45
CA PRO A 144 -1.79 -0.41 1.91
C PRO A 144 -1.86 -0.01 3.40
N VAL A 145 -0.68 0.23 3.99
CA VAL A 145 -0.48 0.60 5.39
C VAL A 145 0.20 1.96 5.47
N SER A 146 -0.47 2.94 6.08
CA SER A 146 -0.04 4.36 6.09
C SER A 146 0.15 4.92 7.49
N GLY A 147 1.15 5.80 7.64
CA GLY A 147 1.31 6.65 8.82
C GLY A 147 0.39 7.88 8.85
N GLY A 148 -0.11 8.31 7.69
CA GLY A 148 -0.87 9.56 7.54
C GLY A 148 -2.37 9.37 7.29
N GLY A 149 -2.82 8.13 7.09
CA GLY A 149 -4.24 7.79 6.86
C GLY A 149 -4.69 7.79 5.40
N ASP A 150 -5.93 7.35 5.18
CA ASP A 150 -6.55 7.19 3.86
C ASP A 150 -7.13 8.51 3.31
N VAL A 151 -6.25 9.48 3.13
CA VAL A 151 -6.53 10.83 2.65
C VAL A 151 -5.64 11.18 1.47
N ALA A 152 -5.98 12.23 0.73
CA ALA A 152 -5.06 12.79 -0.26
C ALA A 152 -3.80 13.35 0.43
N PRO A 153 -2.58 13.17 -0.12
CA PRO A 153 -2.26 12.46 -1.38
C PRO A 153 -1.97 10.95 -1.21
N ASN A 154 -2.07 10.39 0.00
CA ASN A 154 -1.76 8.98 0.28
C ASN A 154 -2.59 7.99 -0.54
N ARG A 155 -3.82 8.34 -0.92
CA ARG A 155 -4.68 7.51 -1.78
C ARG A 155 -4.06 7.18 -3.12
N ALA A 156 -3.14 8.02 -3.60
CA ALA A 156 -2.44 7.82 -4.87
C ALA A 156 -1.61 6.52 -4.90
N CYS A 157 -1.25 5.96 -3.74
CA CYS A 157 -0.36 4.80 -3.65
C CYS A 157 -0.88 3.51 -4.31
N ARG A 158 -2.18 3.47 -4.62
CA ARG A 158 -2.83 2.34 -5.28
C ARG A 158 -2.78 2.46 -6.81
N LEU A 159 -2.62 3.66 -7.35
CA LEU A 159 -2.82 3.93 -8.77
C LEU A 159 -1.85 3.18 -9.68
N GLY A 160 -0.55 3.26 -9.39
CA GLY A 160 0.46 2.63 -10.24
C GLY A 160 0.32 1.11 -10.23
N ILE A 161 0.25 0.51 -9.04
CA ILE A 161 0.15 -0.94 -8.91
C ILE A 161 -1.17 -1.48 -9.47
N ARG A 162 -2.28 -0.76 -9.27
CA ARG A 162 -3.59 -1.11 -9.86
C ARG A 162 -3.50 -1.20 -11.38
N ARG A 163 -2.87 -0.20 -12.03
CA ARG A 163 -2.72 -0.20 -13.49
C ARG A 163 -1.90 -1.39 -13.99
N GLU A 164 -0.81 -1.74 -13.32
CA GLU A 164 0.01 -2.88 -13.73
C GLU A 164 -0.73 -4.21 -13.57
N LEU A 165 -1.47 -4.38 -12.48
CA LEU A 165 -2.33 -5.54 -12.26
C LEU A 165 -3.44 -5.66 -13.32
N GLU A 166 -4.18 -4.59 -13.56
CA GLU A 166 -5.28 -4.57 -14.55
C GLU A 166 -4.77 -4.80 -15.98
N ARG A 167 -3.58 -4.29 -16.31
CA ARG A 167 -2.92 -4.55 -17.61
C ARG A 167 -2.58 -6.04 -17.79
N LYS A 168 -2.31 -6.76 -16.70
CA LYS A 168 -2.06 -8.20 -16.70
C LYS A 168 -3.33 -9.06 -16.58
N GLY A 169 -4.52 -8.45 -16.59
CA GLY A 169 -5.80 -9.16 -16.54
C GLY A 169 -6.29 -9.53 -15.13
N TYR A 170 -5.68 -8.97 -14.08
CA TYR A 170 -6.21 -9.06 -12.71
C TYR A 170 -7.34 -8.05 -12.49
N ALA A 171 -8.32 -8.41 -11.67
CA ALA A 171 -9.44 -7.55 -11.29
C ALA A 171 -9.21 -6.96 -9.89
N VAL A 172 -8.82 -5.68 -9.80
CA VAL A 172 -8.73 -4.98 -8.51
C VAL A 172 -10.14 -4.60 -8.05
N VAL A 173 -10.70 -5.42 -7.16
CA VAL A 173 -12.09 -5.33 -6.70
C VAL A 173 -12.26 -4.65 -5.36
N TYR A 174 -11.24 -4.69 -4.50
CA TYR A 174 -11.33 -4.13 -3.14
C TYR A 174 -10.12 -3.27 -2.79
N GLU A 175 -10.36 -2.10 -2.19
CA GLU A 175 -9.32 -1.18 -1.78
C GLU A 175 -9.65 -0.56 -0.42
N SER A 176 -8.71 -0.69 0.50
CA SER A 176 -8.83 -0.16 1.86
C SER A 176 -7.46 0.30 2.37
N MET A 177 -7.39 1.08 3.43
CA MET A 177 -6.12 1.40 4.09
C MET A 177 -6.19 1.00 5.55
N ILE A 178 -5.07 0.49 6.05
CA ILE A 178 -4.82 0.35 7.48
C ILE A 178 -3.88 1.50 7.89
N VAL A 179 -4.14 2.08 9.05
CA VAL A 179 -3.33 3.18 9.59
C VAL A 179 -2.53 2.68 10.77
N MET A 180 -1.22 2.90 10.73
CA MET A 180 -0.25 2.47 11.73
C MET A 180 0.62 3.66 12.14
N PRO A 181 1.36 3.60 13.26
CA PRO A 181 2.26 4.68 13.66
C PRO A 181 3.27 5.03 12.55
N CYS A 182 3.45 6.33 12.30
CA CYS A 182 4.36 6.85 11.30
C CYS A 182 5.82 6.67 11.74
N ASN A 183 6.64 6.14 10.84
CA ASN A 183 8.03 5.76 11.08
C ASN A 183 9.03 6.60 10.27
N VAL A 184 8.55 7.66 9.58
CA VAL A 184 9.34 8.59 8.77
C VAL A 184 8.85 10.02 8.98
N ILE A 185 9.75 11.00 8.86
CA ILE A 185 9.51 12.46 8.87
C ILE A 185 8.92 12.99 10.20
N VAL A 186 7.74 12.51 10.60
CA VAL A 186 7.04 12.90 11.82
C VAL A 186 6.68 11.67 12.63
N CYS A 187 7.08 11.69 13.91
CA CYS A 187 6.73 10.64 14.85
C CYS A 187 5.25 10.79 15.27
N THR A 188 4.49 9.70 15.20
CA THR A 188 3.14 9.67 15.78
C THR A 188 3.23 9.81 17.29
N PRO A 189 2.51 10.77 17.92
CA PRO A 189 2.48 10.88 19.38
C PRO A 189 2.10 9.54 20.03
N GLU A 190 2.80 9.16 21.09
CA GLU A 190 2.65 7.82 21.71
C GLU A 190 1.18 7.44 22.02
N PRO A 191 0.34 8.32 22.61
CA PRO A 191 -1.07 7.98 22.85
C PRO A 191 -1.83 7.64 21.57
N ALA A 192 -1.58 8.37 20.48
CA ALA A 192 -2.19 8.10 19.18
C ALA A 192 -1.62 6.82 18.55
N ALA A 193 -0.33 6.54 18.74
CA ALA A 193 0.30 5.32 18.23
C ALA A 193 -0.30 4.06 18.88
N LYS A 194 -0.52 4.08 20.20
CA LYS A 194 -1.23 3.03 20.93
C LYS A 194 -2.67 2.89 20.45
N ALA A 195 -3.38 4.01 20.26
CA ALA A 195 -4.75 3.98 19.76
C ALA A 195 -4.89 3.33 18.37
N LEU A 196 -3.93 3.57 17.48
CA LEU A 196 -3.91 2.92 16.16
C LEU A 196 -3.75 1.39 16.27
N LEU A 197 -2.92 0.94 17.21
CA LEU A 197 -2.72 -0.49 17.48
C LEU A 197 -3.94 -1.14 18.14
N GLU A 198 -4.62 -0.44 19.05
CA GLU A 198 -5.87 -0.91 19.64
C GLU A 198 -7.02 -0.98 18.62
N LYS A 199 -7.07 -0.04 17.66
CA LYS A 199 -8.06 -0.04 16.57
C LYS A 199 -7.80 -1.13 15.53
N LEU A 200 -6.55 -1.57 15.35
CA LEU A 200 -6.12 -2.48 14.27
C LEU A 200 -6.98 -3.75 14.14
N PRO A 201 -7.30 -4.52 15.21
CA PRO A 201 -8.11 -5.72 15.09
C PRO A 201 -9.51 -5.43 14.51
N SER A 202 -10.19 -4.41 15.02
CA SER A 202 -11.52 -4.03 14.53
C SER A 202 -11.50 -3.63 13.05
N ARG A 203 -10.44 -2.93 12.60
CA ARG A 203 -10.29 -2.57 11.20
C ARG A 203 -10.03 -3.79 10.31
N CYS A 204 -9.24 -4.74 10.79
CA CYS A 204 -8.99 -6.00 10.07
C CYS A 204 -10.27 -6.83 9.98
N ASP A 205 -11.08 -6.87 11.04
CA ASP A 205 -12.38 -7.57 11.03
C ASP A 205 -13.36 -6.95 10.02
N GLU A 206 -13.36 -5.61 9.86
CA GLU A 206 -14.14 -4.93 8.81
C GLU A 206 -13.69 -5.35 7.41
N ILE A 207 -12.37 -5.28 7.14
CA ILE A 207 -11.80 -5.64 5.84
C ILE A 207 -12.05 -7.12 5.52
N ALA A 208 -11.88 -8.01 6.49
CA ALA A 208 -12.11 -9.44 6.32
C ALA A 208 -13.59 -9.74 5.99
N ARG A 209 -14.54 -9.07 6.66
CA ARG A 209 -15.98 -9.20 6.35
C ARG A 209 -16.36 -8.67 4.98
N ASP A 210 -15.74 -7.58 4.55
CA ASP A 210 -15.98 -7.05 3.20
C ASP A 210 -15.47 -8.03 2.14
N ILE A 211 -14.25 -8.54 2.32
CA ILE A 211 -13.63 -9.53 1.43
C ILE A 211 -14.47 -10.82 1.38
N SER A 212 -14.88 -11.36 2.54
CA SER A 212 -15.64 -12.61 2.60
C SER A 212 -16.95 -12.55 1.81
N LYS A 213 -17.61 -11.39 1.84
CA LYS A 213 -18.87 -11.12 1.14
C LYS A 213 -18.70 -10.74 -0.33
N GLY A 214 -17.47 -10.65 -0.83
CA GLY A 214 -17.19 -10.18 -2.19
C GLY A 214 -17.57 -8.71 -2.41
N VAL A 215 -17.45 -7.86 -1.38
CA VAL A 215 -17.72 -6.43 -1.53
C VAL A 215 -16.75 -5.83 -2.55
N VAL A 216 -17.30 -5.18 -3.57
CA VAL A 216 -16.52 -4.38 -4.52
C VAL A 216 -16.42 -2.95 -3.98
N LEU A 217 -15.20 -2.53 -3.63
CA LEU A 217 -14.90 -1.19 -3.13
C LEU A 217 -13.66 -0.65 -3.84
N ARG A 218 -13.84 0.36 -4.69
CA ARG A 218 -12.75 1.04 -5.40
C ARG A 218 -12.68 2.49 -4.99
N ILE A 219 -11.47 2.96 -4.68
CA ILE A 219 -11.19 4.32 -4.23
C ILE A 219 -10.42 5.03 -5.33
N ASP A 220 -11.08 5.92 -6.06
CA ASP A 220 -10.39 6.78 -7.02
C ASP A 220 -9.87 8.05 -6.33
N PRO A 221 -8.55 8.28 -6.33
CA PRO A 221 -7.99 9.52 -5.82
C PRO A 221 -8.28 10.68 -6.78
N PRO A 222 -8.36 11.93 -6.26
CA PRO A 222 -8.47 13.13 -7.08
C PRO A 222 -7.37 13.23 -8.16
N LEU A 223 -7.63 13.98 -9.23
CA LEU A 223 -6.66 14.15 -10.32
C LEU A 223 -5.32 14.75 -9.85
N THR A 224 -5.34 15.62 -8.84
CA THR A 224 -4.14 16.23 -8.22
C THR A 224 -3.22 15.19 -7.58
N ASP A 225 -3.79 14.13 -7.02
CA ASP A 225 -3.03 13.06 -6.36
C ASP A 225 -2.22 12.22 -7.37
N ARG A 226 -2.65 12.19 -8.65
CA ARG A 226 -1.92 11.50 -9.72
C ARG A 226 -0.54 12.12 -9.97
N LEU A 227 -0.35 13.40 -9.70
CA LEU A 227 0.96 14.07 -9.81
C LEU A 227 1.91 13.62 -8.69
N PHE A 228 1.40 13.45 -7.47
CA PHE A 228 2.18 12.99 -6.32
C PHE A 228 2.65 11.53 -6.46
N SER A 229 1.85 10.65 -7.07
CA SER A 229 2.27 9.27 -7.34
C SER A 229 3.52 9.21 -8.24
N LYS A 230 3.64 10.10 -9.23
CA LYS A 230 4.83 10.20 -10.10
C LYS A 230 6.07 10.71 -9.35
N ILE A 231 5.90 11.56 -8.34
CA ILE A 231 7.01 11.97 -7.46
C ILE A 231 7.51 10.74 -6.66
N GLY A 232 6.61 9.85 -6.25
CA GLY A 232 6.98 8.59 -5.60
C GLY A 232 7.81 7.63 -6.48
N ASP A 233 7.74 7.74 -7.81
CA ASP A 233 8.58 6.94 -8.70
C ASP A 233 10.05 7.37 -8.66
N TRP A 234 10.33 8.62 -8.30
CA TRP A 234 11.70 9.13 -8.13
C TRP A 234 12.46 8.39 -7.02
N GLU A 235 11.77 8.04 -5.93
CA GLU A 235 12.36 7.25 -4.85
C GLU A 235 12.79 5.86 -5.29
N LYS A 236 12.11 5.30 -6.30
CA LYS A 236 12.46 4.02 -6.89
C LYS A 236 13.64 4.14 -7.86
N GLY A 237 14.10 5.33 -8.23
CA GLY A 237 15.24 5.53 -9.13
C GLY A 237 16.59 5.57 -8.41
N TYR A 238 17.65 5.76 -9.20
CA TYR A 238 19.02 5.92 -8.70
C TYR A 238 19.15 7.04 -7.66
N TRP A 239 18.57 8.22 -7.96
CA TRP A 239 18.66 9.40 -7.10
C TRP A 239 17.90 9.28 -5.77
N GLY A 240 16.99 8.31 -5.65
CA GLY A 240 16.32 7.97 -4.40
C GLY A 240 17.08 6.87 -3.67
N ARG A 241 16.61 5.63 -3.84
CA ARG A 241 17.01 4.49 -3.01
C ARG A 241 18.49 4.10 -3.10
N ILE A 242 19.09 4.18 -4.30
CA ILE A 242 20.48 3.74 -4.52
C ILE A 242 21.40 4.75 -3.85
N ARG A 243 21.20 6.04 -4.14
CA ARG A 243 21.99 7.11 -3.56
C ARG A 243 21.83 7.22 -2.04
N PHE A 244 20.65 6.89 -1.50
CA PHE A 244 20.46 6.72 -0.07
C PHE A 244 21.32 5.59 0.50
N SER A 245 21.31 4.43 -0.15
CA SER A 245 22.11 3.25 0.24
C SER A 245 23.61 3.56 0.28
N GLU A 246 24.15 4.16 -0.78
CA GLU A 246 25.56 4.56 -0.90
C GLU A 246 26.01 5.55 0.19
N LYS A 247 25.07 6.32 0.75
CA LYS A 247 25.34 7.29 1.80
C LYS A 247 24.97 6.81 3.19
N LEU A 248 24.59 5.54 3.35
CA LEU A 248 24.53 4.97 4.69
C LEU A 248 25.95 4.89 5.26
N ALA A 249 26.13 5.50 6.43
CA ALA A 249 27.40 5.55 7.13
C ALA A 249 27.33 4.69 8.38
N VAL A 250 28.46 4.03 8.69
CA VAL A 250 28.63 3.19 9.87
C VAL A 250 29.66 3.85 10.78
N SER A 251 29.32 4.11 12.04
CA SER A 251 30.24 4.64 13.05
C SER A 251 31.09 3.55 13.71
N ASP A 252 32.09 3.99 14.46
CA ASP A 252 32.97 3.17 15.31
C ASP A 252 32.26 2.48 16.48
N THR A 253 31.04 2.92 16.83
CA THR A 253 30.18 2.22 17.80
C THR A 253 29.64 0.88 17.28
N CYS A 254 29.90 0.51 16.02
CA CYS A 254 29.46 -0.77 15.47
C CYS A 254 30.21 -1.95 16.12
N VAL A 255 29.47 -2.82 16.81
CA VAL A 255 29.99 -4.06 17.43
C VAL A 255 29.97 -5.27 16.50
N SER A 256 29.81 -5.08 15.19
CA SER A 256 29.87 -6.15 14.18
C SER A 256 28.85 -7.31 14.39
N CYS A 257 27.71 -7.04 15.04
CA CYS A 257 26.74 -8.09 15.40
C CYS A 257 25.95 -8.70 14.23
N GLY A 258 26.01 -8.10 13.03
CA GLY A 258 25.33 -8.62 11.82
C GLY A 258 23.81 -8.48 11.77
N LEU A 259 23.15 -7.94 12.81
CA LEU A 259 21.69 -7.86 12.88
C LEU A 259 21.07 -7.05 11.72
N CYS A 260 21.75 -5.99 11.26
CA CYS A 260 21.29 -5.19 10.12
C CYS A 260 21.23 -6.01 8.83
N ALA A 261 22.21 -6.88 8.57
CA ALA A 261 22.22 -7.79 7.43
C ALA A 261 21.13 -8.85 7.54
N GLN A 262 21.00 -9.48 8.71
CA GLN A 262 20.01 -10.52 8.97
C GLN A 262 18.56 -10.01 8.79
N THR A 263 18.28 -8.80 9.28
CA THR A 263 16.91 -8.27 9.33
C THR A 263 16.53 -7.47 8.10
N CYS A 264 17.48 -7.10 7.22
CA CYS A 264 17.19 -6.34 6.00
C CYS A 264 16.19 -7.10 5.11
N PRO A 265 14.98 -6.58 4.87
CA PRO A 265 13.98 -7.28 4.07
C PRO A 265 14.38 -7.35 2.59
N ARG A 266 15.30 -6.51 2.12
CA ARG A 266 15.84 -6.59 0.74
C ARG A 266 17.11 -7.43 0.62
N LYS A 267 17.60 -7.99 1.74
CA LYS A 267 18.93 -8.62 1.83
C LYS A 267 20.08 -7.70 1.37
N ASN A 268 19.89 -6.38 1.36
CA ASN A 268 20.79 -5.37 0.77
C ASN A 268 22.15 -5.18 1.48
N ILE A 269 22.43 -5.90 2.56
CA ILE A 269 23.57 -5.63 3.42
C ILE A 269 24.40 -6.91 3.56
N ASP A 270 25.67 -6.83 3.18
CA ASP A 270 26.66 -7.87 3.38
C ASP A 270 27.57 -7.52 4.55
N MET A 271 28.07 -8.53 5.26
CA MET A 271 29.09 -8.33 6.29
C MET A 271 30.46 -8.60 5.68
N VAL A 272 31.29 -7.56 5.54
CA VAL A 272 32.64 -7.64 4.96
C VAL A 272 33.64 -7.15 6.00
N GLU A 273 34.60 -8.00 6.36
CA GLU A 273 35.60 -7.71 7.41
C GLU A 273 34.95 -7.27 8.75
N GLY A 274 33.81 -7.86 9.09
CA GLY A 274 33.04 -7.55 10.31
C GLY A 274 32.10 -6.35 10.19
N LEU A 275 32.21 -5.51 9.16
CA LEU A 275 31.40 -4.31 9.00
C LEU A 275 30.31 -4.45 7.93
N PRO A 276 29.15 -3.79 8.10
CA PRO A 276 28.09 -3.82 7.10
C PRO A 276 28.46 -3.01 5.85
N ARG A 277 28.25 -3.60 4.68
CA ARG A 277 28.37 -2.98 3.36
C ARG A 277 27.01 -3.00 2.67
N PHE A 278 26.58 -1.83 2.21
CA PHE A 278 25.24 -1.64 1.61
C PHE A 278 25.32 -1.73 0.08
N ARG A 279 24.44 -2.53 -0.53
CA ARG A 279 24.28 -2.69 -1.99
C ARG A 279 23.25 -1.70 -2.56
N ASP A 280 22.74 -1.94 -3.76
CA ASP A 280 21.81 -1.08 -4.50
C ASP A 280 20.34 -1.56 -4.50
N ASP A 281 20.04 -2.60 -3.72
CA ASP A 281 18.70 -3.16 -3.47
C ASP A 281 17.91 -2.40 -2.39
N CYS A 282 18.47 -1.32 -1.82
CA CYS A 282 17.81 -0.55 -0.76
C CYS A 282 16.45 -0.01 -1.22
N VAL A 283 15.52 0.15 -0.28
CA VAL A 283 14.20 0.80 -0.49
C VAL A 283 13.89 1.83 0.59
N MET A 284 14.93 2.32 1.27
CA MET A 284 14.82 3.36 2.31
C MET A 284 13.84 3.01 3.43
N CYS A 285 13.72 1.72 3.79
CA CYS A 285 12.77 1.26 4.81
C CYS A 285 13.20 1.59 6.26
N LEU A 286 14.42 2.09 6.44
CA LEU A 286 15.05 2.49 7.71
C LEU A 286 15.20 1.39 8.77
N ASN A 287 14.85 0.14 8.46
CA ASN A 287 14.95 -0.97 9.43
C ASN A 287 16.37 -1.16 9.98
N CYS A 288 17.41 -1.01 9.14
CA CYS A 288 18.80 -1.12 9.59
C CYS A 288 19.21 0.01 10.56
N ILE A 289 18.71 1.23 10.36
CA ILE A 289 18.98 2.38 11.23
C ILE A 289 18.28 2.19 12.57
N TYR A 290 16.98 1.94 12.57
CA TYR A 290 16.19 1.80 13.79
C TYR A 290 16.47 0.49 14.56
N GLY A 291 16.83 -0.57 13.83
CA GLY A 291 17.13 -1.88 14.39
C GLY A 291 18.55 -2.04 14.92
N CYS A 292 19.44 -1.07 14.68
CA CYS A 292 20.81 -1.15 15.19
C CYS A 292 20.83 -0.91 16.71
N PRO A 293 21.26 -1.89 17.54
CA PRO A 293 21.28 -1.74 18.99
C PRO A 293 22.22 -0.62 19.44
N GLU A 294 23.37 -0.48 18.76
CA GLU A 294 24.39 0.54 19.04
C GLU A 294 24.15 1.87 18.30
N LYS A 295 23.02 2.00 17.58
CA LYS A 295 22.69 3.17 16.74
C LYS A 295 23.83 3.57 15.79
N ALA A 296 24.58 2.58 15.32
CA ALA A 296 25.82 2.79 14.57
C ALA A 296 25.59 3.12 13.09
N ILE A 297 24.37 3.01 12.57
CA ILE A 297 24.05 3.27 11.16
C ILE A 297 23.29 4.58 11.05
N SER A 298 23.76 5.49 10.19
CA SER A 298 23.14 6.79 9.95
C SER A 298 22.94 7.09 8.46
N ALA A 299 21.96 7.92 8.15
CA ALA A 299 21.69 8.36 6.78
C ALA A 299 22.53 9.60 6.42
N GLY A 300 23.50 9.45 5.52
CA GLY A 300 24.31 10.56 5.00
C GLY A 300 23.62 11.42 3.95
N CYS A 301 22.47 10.98 3.42
CA CYS A 301 21.52 11.82 2.69
C CYS A 301 20.09 11.41 3.05
N GLY A 302 19.13 12.33 2.92
CA GLY A 302 17.75 12.04 3.32
C GLY A 302 17.55 11.87 4.83
N SER A 303 18.46 12.39 5.66
CA SER A 303 18.39 12.30 7.13
C SER A 303 17.11 12.90 7.73
N PHE A 304 16.47 13.85 7.02
CA PHE A 304 15.17 14.42 7.39
C PHE A 304 14.03 13.38 7.40
N LEU A 305 14.19 12.23 6.72
CA LEU A 305 13.25 11.12 6.76
C LEU A 305 13.33 10.33 8.07
N VAL A 306 14.48 10.36 8.75
CA VAL A 306 14.78 9.53 9.93
C VAL A 306 14.26 10.21 11.19
N LEU A 307 13.49 9.48 12.00
CA LEU A 307 13.04 9.96 13.30
C LEU A 307 14.21 10.02 14.28
N LYS A 308 14.42 11.20 14.90
CA LYS A 308 15.56 11.46 15.81
C LYS A 308 15.68 10.45 16.96
N ASN A 309 14.55 10.00 17.49
CA ASN A 309 14.49 9.07 18.62
C ASN A 309 14.39 7.59 18.18
N GLY A 310 14.46 7.33 16.87
CA GLY A 310 14.20 6.01 16.31
C GLY A 310 12.72 5.67 16.23
N PHE A 311 12.45 4.42 15.84
CA PHE A 311 11.11 3.86 15.79
C PHE A 311 11.17 2.37 16.08
N ARG A 312 10.39 1.91 17.06
CA ARG A 312 10.24 0.48 17.33
C ARG A 312 8.79 0.19 17.67
N LEU A 313 8.11 -0.52 16.76
CA LEU A 313 6.67 -0.79 16.88
C LEU A 313 6.30 -1.51 18.19
N SER A 314 7.21 -2.33 18.74
CA SER A 314 6.96 -3.05 20.00
C SER A 314 6.81 -2.14 21.21
N GLU A 315 7.33 -0.91 21.17
CA GLU A 315 7.23 0.05 22.29
C GLU A 315 5.79 0.52 22.52
N TYR A 316 4.96 0.48 21.47
CA TYR A 316 3.56 0.90 21.52
C TYR A 316 2.57 -0.24 21.83
N ARG A 317 3.06 -1.46 22.12
CA ARG A 317 2.20 -2.64 22.35
C ARG A 317 1.59 -2.72 23.74
N THR A 318 1.93 -1.80 24.63
CA THR A 318 1.35 -1.77 25.98
C THR A 318 -0.10 -1.33 25.92
N ALA A 319 -1.00 -2.15 26.46
CA ALA A 319 -2.40 -1.80 26.61
C ALA A 319 -2.53 -0.63 27.58
N SER A 320 -3.11 0.47 27.12
CA SER A 320 -3.50 1.58 27.98
C SER A 320 -4.72 2.21 27.37
N ALA A 321 -5.82 2.29 28.13
CA ALA A 321 -7.09 2.82 27.64
C ALA A 321 -6.88 4.10 26.83
N VAL A 322 -7.31 4.05 25.56
CA VAL A 322 -7.30 5.17 24.64
C VAL A 322 -8.24 6.24 25.16
N ASP A 323 -7.65 7.32 25.68
CA ASP A 323 -8.36 8.50 26.12
C ASP A 323 -8.38 9.52 24.98
N GLU A 324 -9.53 9.62 24.30
CA GLU A 324 -9.73 10.52 23.16
C GLU A 324 -9.46 11.99 23.52
N GLU A 325 -9.82 12.42 24.73
CA GLU A 325 -9.60 13.78 25.22
C GLU A 325 -8.11 14.13 25.30
N ARG A 326 -7.25 13.13 25.54
CA ARG A 326 -5.78 13.28 25.51
C ARG A 326 -5.20 13.24 24.10
N ILE A 327 -5.82 12.54 23.16
CA ILE A 327 -5.27 12.30 21.82
C ILE A 327 -5.62 13.42 20.85
N VAL A 328 -6.87 13.89 20.85
CA VAL A 328 -7.35 14.90 19.89
C VAL A 328 -6.49 16.18 19.91
N PRO A 329 -6.06 16.72 21.07
CA PRO A 329 -5.19 17.89 21.11
C PRO A 329 -3.78 17.68 20.52
N LEU A 330 -3.30 16.44 20.46
CA LEU A 330 -1.99 16.08 19.91
C LEU A 330 -2.02 15.96 18.38
N LEU A 331 -3.18 15.58 17.84
CA LEU A 331 -3.37 15.38 16.41
C LEU A 331 -3.88 16.66 15.75
N LYS A 332 -3.15 17.79 15.80
CA LYS A 332 -3.59 19.08 15.21
C LYS A 332 -3.16 19.27 13.76
N GLY A 333 -3.92 20.06 13.00
CA GLY A 333 -3.56 20.48 11.63
C GLY A 333 -3.85 19.44 10.54
N ALA A 334 -3.43 19.77 9.32
CA ALA A 334 -3.71 19.00 8.12
C ALA A 334 -2.99 17.63 8.08
N LEU A 335 -1.76 17.59 8.61
CA LEU A 335 -0.92 16.38 8.65
C LEU A 335 -1.63 15.20 9.31
N TRP A 336 -2.28 15.43 10.45
CA TRP A 336 -2.95 14.39 11.23
C TRP A 336 -4.41 14.14 10.84
N LYS A 337 -4.92 14.79 9.78
CA LYS A 337 -6.33 14.68 9.37
C LYS A 337 -6.73 13.23 9.07
N GLY A 338 -5.88 12.47 8.39
CA GLY A 338 -6.17 11.07 8.07
C GLY A 338 -6.13 10.17 9.31
N VAL A 339 -5.21 10.40 10.23
CA VAL A 339 -5.14 9.67 11.52
C VAL A 339 -6.38 9.96 12.37
N ARG A 340 -6.79 11.23 12.53
CA ARG A 340 -8.02 11.60 13.26
C ARG A 340 -9.25 10.92 12.67
N ARG A 341 -9.42 10.96 11.35
CA ARG A 341 -10.54 10.32 10.67
C ARG A 341 -10.55 8.81 10.87
N TYR A 342 -9.39 8.17 10.92
CA TYR A 342 -9.29 6.73 11.10
C TYR A 342 -9.63 6.30 12.54
N LEU A 343 -9.21 7.07 13.54
CA LEU A 343 -9.47 6.76 14.94
C LEU A 343 -10.91 7.08 15.36
N PHE A 344 -11.45 8.22 14.91
CA PHE A 344 -12.66 8.83 15.47
C PHE A 344 -13.80 9.04 14.46
N GLY A 345 -13.65 8.61 13.21
CA GLY A 345 -14.59 8.95 12.12
C GLY A 345 -15.20 7.76 11.38
#